data_AF-A0A2N0ZAM0-F1
#
_entry.id   AF-A0A2N0ZAM0-F1
#
_cell.length_a   1.000
_cell.length_b   1.000
_cell.length_c   1.000
_cell.angle_alpha   90.00
_cell.angle_beta   90.00
_cell.angle_gamma   90.00
#
_symmetry.space_group_name_H-M   'P 1'
#
loop_
_entity.id
_entity.type
_entity.pdbx_description
1 polymer ?
#
loop_
_entity_poly.entity_id
_entity_poly.type
_entity_poly.pdbx_seq_one_letter_code
_entity_poly.pdbx_strand_id
1 'polypeptide(L)' 'MKKVLGVSQFNVNVKNQSATVIFDPSKTDLNSLREAIHRAGYTPKYEIVKDG' A
#
# COMPACT_ATOMS: atom_id res chain seq x y z
N MET A 1 2.82 -17.02 2.58
CA MET A 1 2.99 -15.59 2.25
C MET A 1 2.66 -15.39 0.77
N LYS A 2 1.58 -14.67 0.43
CA LYS A 2 1.17 -14.45 -0.97
C LYS A 2 1.95 -13.25 -1.53
N LYS A 3 2.76 -13.48 -2.57
CA LYS A 3 3.41 -12.41 -3.34
C LYS A 3 2.34 -11.66 -4.12
N VAL A 4 2.24 -10.35 -3.90
CA VAL A 4 1.39 -9.46 -4.72
C VAL A 4 2.20 -9.05 -5.94
N LEU A 5 1.66 -9.31 -7.13
CA LEU A 5 2.28 -8.94 -8.40
C LEU A 5 2.39 -7.41 -8.50
N GLY A 6 3.58 -6.89 -8.81
CA GLY A 6 3.82 -5.45 -9.01
C GLY A 6 4.25 -4.66 -7.76
N VAL A 7 4.40 -5.30 -6.61
CA VAL A 7 4.97 -4.66 -5.41
C VAL A 7 6.49 -4.84 -5.40
N SER A 8 7.23 -3.73 -5.52
CA SER A 8 8.71 -3.75 -5.49
C SER A 8 9.25 -3.72 -4.06
N GLN A 9 8.55 -3.05 -3.14
CA GLN A 9 8.98 -2.95 -1.73
C GLN A 9 7.79 -2.69 -0.80
N PHE A 10 7.81 -3.35 0.35
CA PHE A 10 6.81 -3.20 1.41
C PHE A 10 7.54 -3.03 2.75
N ASN A 11 7.38 -1.87 3.39
CA ASN A 11 8.00 -1.58 4.69
C ASN A 11 6.90 -1.31 5.73
N VAL A 12 6.84 -2.09 6.81
CA VAL A 12 5.86 -1.92 7.89
C VAL A 12 6.56 -1.42 9.13
N ASN A 13 6.14 -0.25 9.61
CA ASN A 13 6.54 0.25 10.91
C ASN A 13 5.46 -0.09 11.94
N VAL A 14 5.71 -1.16 12.70
CA VAL A 14 4.79 -1.68 13.73
C VAL A 14 4.62 -0.67 14.89
N LYS A 15 5.63 0.13 15.21
CA LYS A 15 5.54 1.14 16.29
C LYS A 15 4.54 2.25 15.95
N ASN A 16 4.39 2.54 14.65
CA ASN A 16 3.59 3.66 14.16
C ASN A 16 2.31 3.19 13.46
N GLN A 17 2.10 1.86 13.38
CA GLN A 17 1.02 1.23 12.62
C GLN A 17 0.94 1.71 11.16
N SER A 18 2.08 2.06 10.55
CA SER A 18 2.14 2.58 9.19
C SER A 18 2.82 1.60 8.25
N ALA A 19 2.36 1.55 7.01
CA ALA A 19 2.95 0.76 5.94
C ALA A 19 3.21 1.65 4.72
N THR A 20 4.42 1.56 4.18
CA THR A 20 4.80 2.22 2.93
C THR A 20 4.82 1.18 1.82
N VAL A 21 4.10 1.46 0.74
CA VAL A 21 3.98 0.58 -0.43
C VAL A 21 4.51 1.32 -1.65
N ILE A 22 5.53 0.77 -2.30
CA ILE A 22 5.96 1.21 -3.62
C ILE A 22 5.36 0.23 -4.63
N PHE A 23 4.50 0.76 -5.51
CA PHE A 23 3.80 -0.01 -6.53
C PHE A 23 3.90 0.69 -7.89
N ASP A 24 3.72 -0.11 -8.94
CA ASP A 24 3.70 0.37 -10.31
C ASP A 24 2.29 0.89 -10.68
N PRO A 25 2.10 2.21 -10.88
CA PRO A 25 0.78 2.78 -11.17
C PRO A 25 0.23 2.36 -12.53
N SER A 26 1.06 1.80 -13.42
CA SER A 26 0.60 1.24 -14.70
C SER A 26 -0.07 -0.13 -14.55
N LYS A 27 0.10 -0.80 -13.40
CA LYS A 27 -0.40 -2.15 -13.13
C LYS A 27 -1.44 -2.22 -12.03
N THR A 28 -1.46 -1.24 -11.13
CA THR A 28 -2.48 -1.12 -10.10
C THR A 28 -2.67 0.34 -9.73
N ASP A 29 -3.89 0.72 -9.41
CA ASP A 29 -4.22 2.05 -8.91
C ASP A 29 -4.40 2.07 -7.39
N LEU A 30 -4.42 3.27 -6.81
CA LEU A 30 -4.60 3.49 -5.37
C LEU A 30 -5.92 2.92 -4.83
N ASN A 31 -6.98 2.92 -5.63
CA ASN A 31 -8.30 2.47 -5.18
C ASN A 31 -8.30 0.94 -5.02
N SER A 32 -7.72 0.23 -6.00
CA SER A 32 -7.47 -1.20 -5.94
C SER A 32 -6.63 -1.61 -4.72
N LEU A 33 -5.58 -0.85 -4.42
CA LEU A 33 -4.75 -1.09 -3.24
C LEU A 33 -5.54 -0.86 -1.93
N ARG A 34 -6.33 0.23 -1.85
CA ARG A 34 -7.19 0.51 -0.70
C ARG A 34 -8.21 -0.60 -0.44
N GLU A 35 -8.88 -1.07 -1.49
CA GLU A 35 -9.85 -2.15 -1.33
C GLU A 35 -9.21 -3.44 -0.83
N ALA A 36 -8.01 -3.78 -1.30
CA ALA A 36 -7.27 -4.94 -0.82
C ALA A 36 -6.95 -4.82 0.68
N ILE A 37 -6.55 -3.63 1.15
CA ILE A 37 -6.27 -3.36 2.56
C ILE A 37 -7.55 -3.45 3.40
N HIS A 38 -8.67 -2.90 2.91
CA HIS A 38 -9.98 -3.02 3.57
C HIS A 38 -10.45 -4.47 3.67
N ARG A 39 -10.32 -5.25 2.59
CA ARG A 39 -10.63 -6.70 2.58
C ARG A 39 -9.76 -7.49 3.56
N ALA A 40 -8.55 -7.02 3.86
CA ALA A 40 -7.68 -7.59 4.88
C ALA A 40 -8.05 -7.19 6.31
N GLY A 41 -9.09 -6.35 6.51
CA GLY A 41 -9.58 -5.92 7.82
C GLY A 41 -8.94 -4.65 8.36
N TYR A 42 -8.22 -3.88 7.52
CA TYR A 42 -7.53 -2.67 7.93
C TYR A 42 -8.14 -1.43 7.26
N THR A 43 -8.14 -0.29 7.96
CA THR A 43 -8.57 1.01 7.43
C THR A 43 -7.36 1.93 7.28
N PRO A 44 -6.79 2.07 6.07
CA PRO A 44 -5.59 2.86 5.88
C PRO A 44 -5.89 4.36 5.97
N LYS A 45 -5.16 5.08 6.82
CA LYS A 45 -4.96 6.53 6.67
C LYS A 45 -3.78 6.72 5.72
N TYR A 46 -3.93 7.54 4.69
CA TYR A 46 -2.84 7.83 3.75
C TYR A 46 -2.80 9.31 3.39
N GLU A 47 -1.61 9.75 3.04
CA GLU A 47 -1.33 11.06 2.48
C GLU A 47 -0.61 10.84 1.14
N ILE A 48 -1.02 11.58 0.11
CA ILE A 48 -0.33 11.57 -1.18
C ILE A 48 0.83 12.54 -1.08
N VAL A 49 2.04 12.02 -0.90
CA VAL A 49 3.27 12.82 -1.00
C VAL A 49 3.61 12.93 -2.48
N LYS A 50 3.46 14.12 -3.05
CA LYS A 50 4.00 14.42 -4.38
C LYS A 50 5.43 14.90 -4.20
N ASP A 51 6.37 14.25 -4.90
CA ASP A 51 7.73 14.77 -5.03
C ASP A 51 7.63 16.17 -5.67
N GLY A 52 8.25 17.16 -5.01
CA GLY A 52 8.24 18.56 -5.40
C GLY A 52 9.32 18.89 -6.42
#